data_AF-A0A3C1QQB3-F1
#
_entry.id   AF-A0A3C1QQB3-F1
#
_cell.length_a   1.000
_cell.length_b   1.000
_cell.length_c   1.000
_cell.angle_alpha   90.00
_cell.angle_beta   90.00
_cell.angle_gamma   90.00
#
_symmetry.space_group_name_H-M   'P 1'
#
loop_
_entity.id
_entity.type
_entity.pdbx_description
1 polymer ?
#
loop_
_entity_poly.entity_id
_entity_poly.type
_entity_poly.pdbx_seq_one_letter_code
_entity_poly.pdbx_strand_id
1 'polypeptide(L)'
;MSGTWSAHREARRWLAGETSRAVAGANRPGEKRLALTVASASLEQIVEVLGRDLELEFVWTEAAAEKKSVRTPVDARDATLEQLLDQVLGPQELGFTIDGKTVTIDVR
;
A
#
# COMPACT_ATOMS: atom_id res chain seq x y z
N MET A 1 29.03 -6.20 -9.32
CA MET A 1 28.09 -7.29 -8.98
C MET A 1 28.44 -7.71 -7.57
N SER A 2 27.68 -7.46 -6.51
CA SER A 2 26.28 -7.80 -6.31
C SER A 2 25.71 -6.94 -5.17
N GLY A 3 24.69 -6.12 -5.44
CA GLY A 3 24.11 -5.18 -4.46
C GLY A 3 22.64 -5.43 -4.15
N THR A 4 22.11 -6.62 -4.47
CA THR A 4 20.65 -6.83 -4.54
C THR A 4 20.16 -8.00 -3.70
N TRP A 5 20.83 -8.30 -2.58
CA TRP A 5 20.39 -9.33 -1.63
C TRP A 5 20.09 -8.80 -0.21
N SER A 6 20.45 -7.55 0.10
CA SER A 6 20.19 -6.96 1.43
C SER A 6 18.81 -6.31 1.58
N ALA A 7 18.31 -5.61 0.54
CA ALA A 7 17.02 -4.92 0.62
C ALA A 7 15.81 -5.86 0.79
N HIS A 8 15.86 -7.05 0.18
CA HIS A 8 14.78 -8.05 0.24
C HIS A 8 14.63 -8.72 1.61
N ARG A 9 15.71 -8.79 2.40
CA ARG A 9 15.69 -9.38 3.75
C ARG A 9 15.31 -8.34 4.81
N GLU A 10 15.62 -7.07 4.58
CA GLU A 10 15.19 -5.97 5.43
C GLU A 10 13.69 -5.72 5.32
N ALA A 11 13.08 -5.71 4.14
CA ALA A 11 11.62 -5.55 4.02
C ALA A 11 10.83 -6.59 4.84
N ARG A 12 11.33 -7.84 4.95
CA ARG A 12 10.73 -8.90 5.79
C ARG A 12 11.00 -8.75 7.30
N ARG A 13 12.10 -8.09 7.70
CA ARG A 13 12.44 -7.86 9.12
C ARG A 13 11.91 -6.54 9.66
N TRP A 14 11.64 -5.56 8.81
CA TRP A 14 11.03 -4.28 9.22
C TRP A 14 9.54 -4.43 9.59
N LEU A 15 8.88 -5.50 9.13
CA LEU A 15 7.53 -5.91 9.56
C LEU A 15 7.54 -6.85 10.78
N ALA A 16 8.70 -7.12 11.40
CA ALA A 16 8.86 -8.08 12.50
C ALA A 16 8.32 -7.59 13.86
N GLY A 17 7.28 -6.76 13.85
CA GLY A 17 6.52 -6.37 15.02
C GLY A 17 5.01 -6.62 14.89
N GLU A 18 4.45 -6.77 13.69
CA GLU A 18 3.00 -6.81 13.52
C GLU A 18 2.56 -7.94 12.59
N THR A 19 1.87 -8.88 13.22
CA THR A 19 1.17 -10.00 12.61
C THR A 19 0.09 -9.49 11.66
N SER A 20 0.36 -9.48 10.35
CA SER A 20 -0.72 -9.52 9.35
C SER A 20 -1.43 -10.88 9.48
N ARG A 21 -2.65 -10.86 10.01
CA ARG A 21 -3.51 -12.04 10.10
C ARG A 21 -4.71 -11.75 9.20
N ALA A 22 -4.74 -12.36 8.03
CA ALA A 22 -5.92 -12.34 7.18
C ALA A 22 -7.10 -12.93 7.95
N VAL A 23 -8.08 -12.11 8.29
CA VAL A 23 -9.34 -12.59 8.88
C VAL A 23 -10.16 -13.17 7.73
N ALA A 24 -10.40 -14.48 7.79
CA ALA A 24 -11.17 -15.19 6.80
C ALA A 24 -12.59 -14.63 6.73
N GLY A 25 -13.02 -14.30 5.51
CA GLY A 25 -14.43 -14.06 5.20
C GLY A 25 -14.67 -12.80 4.41
N ALA A 26 -14.36 -12.82 3.11
CA ALA A 26 -15.24 -12.27 2.08
C ALA A 26 -14.65 -12.38 0.66
N ASN A 27 -15.50 -12.75 -0.30
CA ASN A 27 -15.17 -13.05 -1.70
C ASN A 27 -15.30 -11.82 -2.63
N ARG A 28 -15.20 -10.60 -2.11
CA ARG A 28 -15.19 -9.36 -2.91
C ARG A 28 -14.04 -8.44 -2.49
N PRO A 29 -13.37 -7.75 -3.43
CA PRO A 29 -12.28 -6.82 -3.12
C PRO A 29 -12.64 -5.76 -2.06
N GLY A 30 -13.89 -5.27 -2.05
CA GLY A 30 -14.39 -4.30 -1.07
C GLY A 30 -14.82 -4.87 0.28
N GLU A 31 -14.72 -6.19 0.49
CA GLU A 31 -15.14 -6.86 1.73
C GLU A 31 -13.95 -7.47 2.50
N LYS A 32 -12.75 -7.54 1.90
CA LYS A 32 -11.53 -7.96 2.61
C LYS A 32 -11.12 -6.87 3.60
N ARG A 33 -11.15 -7.21 4.88
CA ARG A 33 -10.67 -6.34 5.94
C ARG A 33 -9.16 -6.49 6.07
N LEU A 34 -8.45 -5.39 5.86
CA LEU A 34 -7.00 -5.30 5.91
C LEU A 34 -6.56 -4.71 7.24
N ALA A 35 -5.42 -5.18 7.73
CA ALA A 35 -4.69 -4.58 8.82
C ALA A 35 -3.28 -4.24 8.33
N LEU A 36 -2.93 -2.96 8.37
CA LEU A 36 -1.61 -2.46 7.99
C LEU A 36 -1.18 -1.43 9.02
N THR A 37 -0.08 -1.72 9.70
CA THR A 37 0.57 -0.77 10.58
C THR A 37 2.00 -0.59 10.14
N VAL A 38 2.36 0.67 9.91
CA VAL A 38 3.67 1.08 9.44
C VAL A 38 4.03 2.38 10.14
N ALA A 39 5.11 2.38 10.91
CA ALA A 39 5.55 3.59 11.62
C ALA A 39 5.99 4.71 10.67
N SER A 40 6.63 4.36 9.54
CA SER A 40 7.00 5.29 8.47
C SER A 40 7.47 4.50 7.24
N ALA A 41 6.79 4.64 6.11
CA ALA A 41 7.23 4.12 4.82
C ALA A 41 6.85 5.08 3.69
N SER A 42 7.53 4.98 2.55
CA SER A 42 7.14 5.77 1.38
C SER A 42 5.80 5.31 0.81
N LEU A 43 5.08 6.21 0.14
CA LEU A 43 3.83 5.83 -0.54
C LEU A 43 4.05 4.68 -1.52
N GLU A 44 5.15 4.71 -2.28
CA GLU A 44 5.52 3.64 -3.20
C GLU A 44 5.66 2.29 -2.48
N GLN A 45 6.37 2.25 -1.35
CA GLN A 45 6.54 1.02 -0.58
C GLN A 45 5.21 0.49 -0.05
N ILE A 46 4.32 1.38 0.41
CA ILE A 46 3.00 1.00 0.92
C ILE A 46 2.18 0.36 -0.21
N VAL A 47 2.10 1.00 -1.37
CA VAL A 47 1.29 0.48 -2.49
C VAL A 47 1.91 -0.76 -3.13
N GLU A 48 3.24 -0.92 -3.12
CA GLU A 48 3.91 -2.15 -3.56
C GLU A 48 3.55 -3.35 -2.67
N VAL A 49 3.51 -3.15 -1.35
CA VAL A 49 3.11 -4.20 -0.40
C VAL A 49 1.65 -4.60 -0.65
N LEU A 50 0.76 -3.62 -0.80
CA LEU A 50 -0.66 -3.86 -1.10
C LEU A 50 -0.84 -4.56 -2.44
N GLY A 51 -0.11 -4.12 -3.47
CA GLY A 51 -0.16 -4.69 -4.81
C GLY A 51 0.24 -6.15 -4.82
N ARG A 52 1.29 -6.50 -4.06
CA ARG A 52 1.72 -7.89 -3.91
C ARG A 52 0.72 -8.75 -3.14
N ASP A 53 0.17 -8.25 -2.03
CA ASP A 53 -0.72 -9.02 -1.15
C ASP A 53 -2.10 -9.26 -1.79
N LEU A 54 -2.57 -8.29 -2.58
CA LEU A 54 -3.90 -8.30 -3.20
C LEU A 54 -3.87 -8.63 -4.70
N GLU A 55 -2.70 -8.89 -5.26
CA GLU A 55 -2.49 -9.11 -6.70
C GLU A 55 -3.01 -7.94 -7.57
N LEU A 56 -2.72 -6.71 -7.13
CA LEU A 56 -3.08 -5.46 -7.80
C LEU A 56 -1.85 -4.81 -8.45
N GLU A 57 -2.09 -4.11 -9.55
CA GLU A 57 -1.10 -3.29 -10.23
C GLU A 57 -1.34 -1.81 -9.92
N PHE A 58 -0.34 -1.12 -9.37
CA PHE A 58 -0.43 0.32 -9.08
C PHE A 58 0.29 1.13 -10.15
N VAL A 59 -0.45 2.00 -10.83
CA VAL A 59 0.06 2.88 -11.87
C VAL A 59 -0.02 4.32 -11.38
N TRP A 60 1.07 5.06 -11.54
CA TRP A 60 1.16 6.47 -11.14
C TRP A 60 1.16 7.35 -12.38
N THR A 61 0.36 8.42 -12.37
CA THR A 61 0.54 9.49 -13.36
C THR A 61 1.86 10.21 -13.13
N GLU A 62 2.34 10.94 -14.14
CA GLU A 62 3.58 11.72 -14.04
C GLU A 62 3.53 12.72 -12.89
N ALA A 63 2.41 13.41 -12.72
CA ALA A 63 2.20 14.38 -11.63
C ALA A 63 2.17 13.71 -10.24
N ALA A 64 1.55 12.53 -10.12
CA ALA A 64 1.52 11.80 -8.85
C ALA A 64 2.87 11.16 -8.49
N ALA A 65 3.69 10.83 -9.49
CA ALA A 65 4.97 10.15 -9.29
C ALA A 65 5.96 10.94 -8.42
N GLU A 66 5.87 12.28 -8.41
CA GLU A 66 6.71 13.13 -7.56
C GLU A 66 6.51 12.86 -6.06
N LYS A 67 5.30 12.42 -5.67
CA LYS A 67 4.92 12.17 -4.28
C LYS A 67 5.22 10.75 -3.80
N LYS A 68 5.70 9.85 -4.67
CA LYS A 68 6.04 8.45 -4.34
C LYS A 68 6.96 8.29 -3.14
N SER A 69 7.91 9.20 -3.00
CA SER A 69 8.93 9.18 -1.95
C SER A 69 8.45 9.71 -0.60
N VAL A 70 7.26 10.36 -0.56
CA VAL A 70 6.70 10.91 0.67
C VAL A 70 6.47 9.78 1.67
N ARG A 71 6.98 9.99 2.88
CA ARG A 71 6.85 9.03 3.97
C ARG A 71 5.65 9.37 4.83
N THR A 72 4.79 8.38 5.07
CA THR A 72 3.65 8.52 5.97
C THR A 72 3.60 7.34 6.95
N PRO A 73 3.20 7.58 8.21
CA PRO A 73 2.72 6.50 9.06
C PRO A 73 1.38 5.97 8.52
N VAL A 74 1.11 4.70 8.80
CA VAL A 74 -0.19 4.06 8.57
C VAL A 74 -0.52 3.26 9.83
N ASP A 75 -1.71 3.47 10.37
CA ASP A 75 -2.31 2.58 11.38
C ASP A 75 -3.75 2.37 10.92
N ALA A 76 -3.93 1.31 10.14
CA ALA A 76 -5.21 0.90 9.61
C ALA A 76 -5.53 -0.47 10.19
N ARG A 77 -6.60 -0.54 10.98
CA ARG A 77 -7.11 -1.78 11.56
C ARG A 77 -8.50 -1.98 11.03
N ASP A 78 -8.75 -3.14 10.43
CA ASP A 78 -10.07 -3.48 9.93
C ASP A 78 -10.57 -2.46 8.89
N ALA A 79 -9.71 -2.13 7.91
CA ALA A 79 -10.00 -1.16 6.85
C ALA A 79 -10.22 -1.87 5.50
N THR A 80 -11.08 -1.32 4.64
CA THR A 80 -11.11 -1.73 3.23
C THR A 80 -9.90 -1.14 2.48
N LEU A 81 -9.63 -1.65 1.28
CA LEU A 81 -8.57 -1.11 0.43
C LEU A 81 -8.78 0.38 0.16
N GLU A 82 -10.00 0.79 -0.16
CA GLU A 82 -10.34 2.18 -0.45
C GLU A 82 -10.10 3.09 0.76
N GLN A 83 -10.50 2.64 1.95
CA GLN A 83 -10.27 3.39 3.19
C GLN A 83 -8.77 3.54 3.48
N LEU A 84 -7.99 2.49 3.27
CA LEU A 84 -6.55 2.51 3.48
C LEU A 84 -5.86 3.41 2.45
N LEU A 85 -6.25 3.33 1.17
CA LEU A 85 -5.73 4.21 0.13
C LEU A 85 -6.10 5.66 0.38
N ASP A 86 -7.32 5.97 0.82
CA ASP A 86 -7.71 7.33 1.19
C ASP A 86 -6.92 7.86 2.39
N GLN A 87 -6.65 7.03 3.40
CA GLN A 87 -5.83 7.39 4.56
C GLN A 87 -4.37 7.69 4.18
N VAL A 88 -3.83 6.96 3.20
CA VAL A 88 -2.43 7.07 2.76
C VAL A 88 -2.23 8.18 1.73
N LEU A 89 -3.12 8.25 0.74
CA LEU A 89 -3.01 9.14 -0.44
C LEU A 89 -3.70 10.48 -0.22
N GLY A 90 -4.83 10.50 0.51
CA GLY A 90 -5.63 11.70 0.72
C GLY A 90 -4.87 12.88 1.34
N PRO A 91 -4.07 12.69 2.41
CA PRO A 91 -3.24 13.76 2.99
C PRO A 91 -2.20 14.34 2.02
N GLN A 92 -1.90 13.62 0.93
CA GLN A 92 -0.95 14.02 -0.10
C GLN A 92 -1.66 14.60 -1.31
N GLU A 93 -2.95 14.93 -1.22
CA GLU A 93 -3.77 15.42 -2.35
C GLU A 93 -3.70 14.47 -3.55
N LEU A 94 -3.65 13.17 -3.27
CA LEU A 94 -3.68 12.11 -4.26
C LEU A 94 -5.02 11.39 -4.20
N GLY A 95 -5.52 11.03 -5.37
CA GLY A 95 -6.71 10.23 -5.58
C GLY A 95 -6.35 8.92 -6.26
N PHE A 96 -7.33 8.03 -6.34
CA PHE A 96 -7.16 6.77 -7.02
C PHE A 96 -8.44 6.36 -7.76
N THR A 97 -8.26 5.61 -8.85
CA THR A 97 -9.33 4.93 -9.57
C THR A 97 -8.99 3.44 -9.65
N ILE A 98 -9.96 2.58 -9.37
CA ILE A 98 -9.81 1.13 -9.44
C ILE A 98 -10.53 0.63 -10.69
N ASP A 99 -9.78 0.04 -11.62
CA ASP A 99 -10.32 -0.65 -12.79
C ASP A 99 -9.82 -2.10 -12.83
N GLY A 100 -10.68 -3.03 -12.42
CA GLY A 100 -10.33 -4.45 -12.29
C GLY A 100 -9.19 -4.67 -11.29
N LYS A 101 -8.00 -5.01 -11.80
CA LYS A 101 -6.79 -5.23 -10.99
C LYS A 101 -5.84 -4.03 -10.98
N THR A 102 -6.13 -3.00 -11.75
CA THR A 102 -5.27 -1.83 -11.88
C THR A 102 -5.82 -0.71 -11.01
N VAL A 103 -4.94 -0.14 -10.19
CA VAL A 103 -5.22 1.05 -9.37
C VAL A 103 -4.38 2.19 -9.92
N THR A 104 -5.03 3.16 -10.54
CA THR A 104 -4.37 4.37 -11.05
C THR A 104 -4.37 5.43 -9.96
N ILE A 105 -3.21 5.97 -9.62
CA ILE A 105 -3.02 7.05 -8.66
C ILE A 105 -2.73 8.33 -9.43
N ASP A 106 -3.50 9.39 -9.13
CA ASP A 106 -3.36 10.70 -9.75
C ASP A 106 -3.48 11.81 -8.70
N VAL A 107 -3.10 13.03 -9.06
CA VAL A 107 -3.34 14.23 -8.24
C VAL A 107 -4.83 14.57 -8.20
N ARG A 108 -5.30 15.04 -7.05
CA ARG A 108 -6.67 15.55 -6.87
C ARG A 108 -6.80 17.02 -7.24
#